data_AF-A0A9E3MV60-F1
#
_entry.id   AF-A0A9E3MV60-F1
#
_cell.length_a   1.000
_cell.length_b   1.000
_cell.length_c   1.000
_cell.angle_alpha   90.00
_cell.angle_beta   90.00
_cell.angle_gamma   90.00
#
_symmetry.space_group_name_H-M   'P 1'
#
loop_
_entity.id
_entity.type
_entity.pdbx_description
1 polymer ?
#
loop_
_entity_poly.entity_id
_entity_poly.type
_entity_poly.pdbx_seq_one_letter_code
_entity_poly.pdbx_strand_id
1 'polypeptide(L)'
;AAEIAELHARAVTLGGWPESLERAPCEPVDHVEVFGLAGLPTAVGEVSELVAGGSVGGRLVAAAGPDLHLETAGGGVVVLDTRLMTGWDLVPADGAEITVPMREFKEVPGVQDGLF
;
A
#
# COMPACT_ATOMS: atom_id res chain seq x y z
N ALA A 1 2.95 -4.75 16.43
CA ALA A 1 3.48 -3.69 17.32
C ALA A 1 4.77 -4.08 18.06
N ALA A 2 4.95 -5.34 18.49
CA ALA A 2 6.13 -5.74 19.29
C ALA A 2 7.48 -5.45 18.62
N GLU A 3 7.64 -5.78 17.33
CA GLU A 3 8.88 -5.50 16.58
C GLU A 3 9.21 -4.00 16.53
N ILE A 4 8.20 -3.15 16.33
CA ILE A 4 8.36 -1.69 16.34
C ILE A 4 8.78 -1.20 17.74
N ALA A 5 8.19 -1.75 18.80
CA ALA A 5 8.54 -1.41 20.17
C ALA A 5 9.98 -1.83 20.51
N GLU A 6 10.42 -3.01 20.05
CA GLU A 6 11.80 -3.47 20.21
C GLU A 6 12.80 -2.58 19.46
N LEU A 7 12.47 -2.21 18.21
CA LEU A 7 13.29 -1.28 17.42
C LEU A 7 13.38 0.09 18.07
N HIS A 8 12.27 0.64 18.57
CA HIS A 8 12.25 1.90 19.31
C HIS A 8 13.14 1.82 20.55
N ALA A 9 13.01 0.76 21.35
CA ALA A 9 13.82 0.56 22.56
C ALA A 9 15.33 0.53 22.25
N ARG A 10 15.72 -0.08 21.13
CA ARG A 10 17.12 -0.05 20.67
C ARG A 10 17.53 1.35 20.22
N ALA A 11 16.71 2.00 19.40
CA ALA A 11 17.02 3.31 18.82
C ALA A 11 17.23 4.39 19.89
N VAL A 12 16.41 4.41 20.95
CA VAL A 12 16.53 5.43 22.02
C VAL A 12 17.81 5.30 22.85
N THR A 13 18.48 4.14 22.82
CA THR A 13 19.77 3.94 23.52
C THR A 13 20.99 4.41 22.71
N LEU A 14 20.82 4.76 21.43
CA LEU A 14 21.91 5.25 20.60
C LEU A 14 22.44 6.58 21.14
N GLY A 15 23.76 6.77 21.07
CA GLY A 15 24.41 8.03 21.44
C GLY A 15 24.37 9.07 20.32
N GLY A 16 24.88 10.28 20.59
CA GLY A 16 25.12 11.29 19.57
C GLY A 16 23.87 12.03 19.04
N TRP A 17 22.76 11.99 19.78
CA TRP A 17 21.56 12.74 19.42
C TRP A 17 21.82 14.26 19.44
N PRO A 18 21.36 15.00 18.43
CA PRO A 18 21.32 16.45 18.48
C PRO A 18 20.58 16.96 19.73
N GLU A 19 21.10 18.01 20.36
CA GLU A 19 20.47 18.63 21.54
C GLU A 19 19.07 19.18 21.25
N SER A 20 18.78 19.47 19.99
CA SER A 20 17.48 19.97 19.53
C SER A 20 16.40 18.88 19.41
N LEU A 21 16.71 17.61 19.71
CA LEU A 21 15.77 16.50 19.58
C LEU A 21 15.36 15.94 20.94
N GLU A 22 14.05 15.74 21.08
CA GLU A 22 13.44 15.01 22.20
C GLU A 22 13.04 13.60 21.76
N ARG A 23 13.10 12.64 22.68
CA ARG A 23 12.67 11.26 22.38
C ARG A 23 11.17 11.16 22.62
N ALA A 24 10.43 10.86 21.56
CA ALA A 24 9.00 10.61 21.64
C ALA A 24 8.71 9.23 22.28
N PRO A 25 7.59 9.09 23.02
CA PRO A 25 7.12 7.79 23.47
C PRO A 25 6.78 6.86 22.28
N CYS A 26 6.89 5.55 22.49
CA CYS A 26 6.51 4.56 21.48
C CYS A 26 5.02 4.27 21.57
N GLU A 27 4.23 4.92 20.71
CA GLU A 27 2.77 4.78 20.66
C GLU A 27 2.32 4.40 19.24
N PRO A 28 2.64 3.19 18.75
CA PRO A 28 2.25 2.79 17.41
C PRO A 28 0.73 2.65 17.32
N VAL A 29 0.12 3.35 16.37
CA VAL A 29 -1.30 3.25 16.04
C VAL A 29 -1.45 2.47 14.75
N ASP A 30 -2.24 1.41 14.81
CA ASP A 30 -2.61 0.64 13.62
C ASP A 30 -3.80 1.33 12.92
N HIS A 31 -3.59 1.71 11.65
CA HIS A 31 -4.61 2.34 10.82
C HIS A 31 -5.20 1.41 9.76
N VAL A 32 -4.89 0.10 9.79
CA VAL A 32 -5.39 -0.88 8.80
C VAL A 32 -6.92 -0.85 8.69
N GLU A 33 -7.62 -0.86 9.82
CA GLU A 33 -9.09 -0.77 9.84
C GLU A 33 -9.60 0.60 9.35
N VAL A 34 -8.94 1.69 9.75
CA VAL A 34 -9.31 3.06 9.36
C VAL A 34 -9.30 3.24 7.84
N PHE A 35 -8.37 2.58 7.16
CA PHE A 35 -8.27 2.62 5.70
C PHE A 35 -9.02 1.48 4.99
N GLY A 36 -9.80 0.67 5.72
CA GLY A 36 -10.58 -0.44 5.16
C GLY A 36 -9.74 -1.62 4.67
N LEU A 37 -8.48 -1.70 5.07
CA LEU A 37 -7.55 -2.76 4.66
C LEU A 37 -7.72 -4.06 5.47
N ALA A 38 -8.47 -4.00 6.58
CA ALA A 38 -8.69 -5.14 7.45
C ALA A 38 -9.49 -6.25 6.73
N GLY A 39 -8.92 -7.46 6.69
CA GLY A 39 -9.60 -8.64 6.14
C GLY A 39 -9.68 -8.69 4.62
N LEU A 40 -9.00 -7.78 3.91
CA LEU A 40 -8.89 -7.85 2.46
C LEU A 40 -7.94 -8.99 2.02
N PRO A 41 -8.17 -9.58 0.84
CA PRO A 41 -7.16 -10.42 0.21
C PRO A 41 -5.85 -9.65 0.01
N THR A 42 -4.73 -10.35 0.11
CA THR A 42 -3.42 -9.79 -0.20
C THR A 42 -3.42 -9.24 -1.63
N ALA A 43 -2.91 -8.03 -1.80
CA ALA A 43 -2.76 -7.45 -3.14
C ALA A 43 -1.78 -8.29 -3.97
N VAL A 44 -2.14 -8.56 -5.23
CA VAL A 44 -1.36 -9.39 -6.15
C VAL A 44 -0.39 -8.57 -7.00
N GLY A 45 -0.57 -7.24 -7.01
CA GLY A 45 0.26 -6.32 -7.76
C GLY A 45 -0.31 -4.91 -7.80
N GLU A 46 0.41 -4.04 -8.48
CA GLU A 46 0.00 -2.66 -8.76
C GLU A 46 -0.01 -2.37 -10.26
N VAL A 47 -0.85 -1.43 -10.67
CA VAL A 47 -0.82 -0.84 -12.01
C VAL A 47 0.45 0.00 -12.12
N SER A 48 1.30 -0.30 -13.11
CA SER A 48 2.55 0.46 -13.30
C SER A 48 2.36 1.69 -14.19
N GLU A 49 1.41 1.63 -15.13
CA GLU A 49 1.07 2.75 -16.01
C GLU A 49 -0.36 2.61 -16.56
N LEU A 50 -0.99 3.74 -16.89
CA LEU A 50 -2.22 3.77 -17.67
C LEU A 50 -1.87 4.04 -19.14
N VAL A 51 -2.51 3.31 -20.05
CA VAL A 51 -2.20 3.35 -21.49
C VAL A 51 -3.48 3.51 -22.30
N ALA A 52 -3.35 4.12 -23.49
CA ALA A 52 -4.50 4.41 -24.35
C ALA A 52 -5.16 3.10 -24.80
N GLY A 53 -6.48 3.02 -24.67
CA GLY A 53 -7.24 1.80 -24.95
C GLY A 53 -7.14 0.71 -23.89
N GLY A 54 -6.36 0.92 -22.82
CA GLY A 54 -6.33 0.06 -21.65
C GLY A 54 -7.46 0.37 -20.66
N SER A 55 -7.73 -0.58 -19.79
CA SER A 55 -8.77 -0.53 -18.76
C SER A 55 -8.26 -1.08 -17.43
N VAL A 56 -8.72 -0.46 -16.36
CA VAL A 56 -8.57 -0.91 -14.97
C VAL A 56 -9.96 -0.96 -14.37
N GLY A 57 -10.59 -2.14 -14.38
CA GLY A 57 -11.90 -2.38 -13.79
C GLY A 57 -11.80 -3.13 -12.47
N GLY A 58 -12.68 -2.83 -11.52
CA GLY A 58 -12.78 -3.56 -10.27
C GLY A 58 -13.69 -2.89 -9.26
N ARG A 59 -13.99 -3.60 -8.17
CA ARG A 59 -14.71 -3.04 -7.03
C ARG A 59 -13.73 -2.34 -6.11
N LEU A 60 -13.94 -1.04 -5.86
CA LEU A 60 -13.15 -0.31 -4.86
C LEU A 60 -13.45 -0.88 -3.46
N VAL A 61 -12.46 -1.49 -2.83
CA VAL A 61 -12.59 -2.13 -1.51
C VAL A 61 -11.89 -1.36 -0.39
N ALA A 62 -10.87 -0.58 -0.72
CA ALA A 62 -10.17 0.30 0.22
C ALA A 62 -9.47 1.45 -0.48
N ALA A 63 -9.16 2.50 0.28
CA ALA A 63 -8.34 3.62 -0.16
C ALA A 63 -7.41 4.06 0.98
N ALA A 64 -6.10 4.07 0.72
CA ALA A 64 -5.08 4.44 1.70
C ALA A 64 -4.11 5.44 1.07
N GLY A 65 -4.19 6.71 1.48
CA GLY A 65 -3.43 7.77 0.83
C GLY A 65 -3.78 7.86 -0.67
N PRO A 66 -2.81 7.80 -1.59
CA PRO A 66 -3.07 7.81 -3.02
C PRO A 66 -3.50 6.45 -3.59
N ASP A 67 -3.49 5.38 -2.80
CA ASP A 67 -3.64 4.00 -3.29
C ASP A 67 -5.09 3.54 -3.23
N LEU A 68 -5.66 3.22 -4.39
CA LEU A 68 -6.97 2.57 -4.52
C LEU A 68 -6.79 1.06 -4.61
N HIS A 69 -7.50 0.32 -3.76
CA HIS A 69 -7.49 -1.14 -3.77
C HIS A 69 -8.73 -1.64 -4.51
N LEU A 70 -8.52 -2.34 -5.61
CA LEU A 70 -9.56 -2.82 -6.51
C LEU A 70 -9.63 -4.34 -6.46
N GLU A 71 -10.76 -4.88 -6.00
CA GLU A 71 -11.06 -6.30 -6.13
C GLU A 71 -11.42 -6.61 -7.59
N THR A 72 -10.66 -7.51 -8.19
CA THR A 72 -10.78 -7.93 -9.59
C THR A 72 -11.67 -9.17 -9.73
N ALA A 73 -12.15 -9.47 -10.95
CA ALA A 73 -12.97 -10.66 -11.20
C ALA A 73 -12.27 -11.98 -10.84
N GLY A 74 -10.92 -11.99 -10.80
CA GLY A 74 -10.11 -13.14 -10.39
C GLY A 74 -10.04 -13.37 -8.88
N GLY A 75 -10.71 -12.55 -8.06
CA GLY A 75 -10.71 -12.67 -6.60
C GLY A 75 -9.47 -12.13 -5.89
N GLY A 76 -8.57 -11.46 -6.63
CA GLY A 76 -7.40 -10.77 -6.09
C GLY A 76 -7.60 -9.25 -6.03
N VAL A 77 -6.80 -8.59 -5.19
CA VAL A 77 -6.76 -7.12 -5.08
C VAL A 77 -5.60 -6.56 -5.90
N VAL A 78 -5.87 -5.53 -6.71
CA VAL A 78 -4.86 -4.76 -7.45
C VAL A 78 -4.85 -3.33 -6.92
N VAL A 79 -3.65 -2.76 -6.78
CA VAL A 79 -3.49 -1.37 -6.33
C VAL A 79 -3.37 -0.43 -7.54
N LEU A 80 -4.13 0.66 -7.54
CA LEU A 80 -4.02 1.77 -8.48
C LEU A 80 -3.63 3.04 -7.72
N ASP A 81 -2.48 3.61 -8.07
CA ASP A 81 -2.05 4.91 -7.57
C ASP A 81 -2.81 6.04 -8.30
N THR A 82 -3.57 6.83 -7.55
CA THR A 82 -4.34 7.98 -8.06
C THR A 82 -3.48 9.01 -8.80
N ARG A 83 -2.18 9.07 -8.56
CA ARG A 83 -1.26 9.96 -9.29
C ARG A 83 -1.14 9.58 -10.77
N LEU A 84 -1.30 8.28 -11.10
CA LEU A 84 -1.33 7.80 -12.49
C LEU A 84 -2.59 8.24 -13.25
N MET A 85 -3.66 8.60 -12.52
CA MET A 85 -4.97 8.91 -13.12
C MET A 85 -5.05 10.32 -13.71
N THR A 86 -4.02 11.15 -13.55
CA THR A 86 -4.03 12.51 -14.12
C THR A 86 -4.17 12.45 -15.64
N GLY A 87 -5.23 13.05 -16.18
CA GLY A 87 -5.51 13.05 -17.61
C GLY A 87 -6.26 11.82 -18.13
N TRP A 88 -6.73 10.94 -17.24
CA TRP A 88 -7.55 9.76 -17.57
C TRP A 88 -8.97 9.91 -17.04
N ASP A 89 -9.94 9.41 -17.79
CA ASP A 89 -11.34 9.47 -17.41
C ASP A 89 -11.74 8.28 -16.52
N LEU A 90 -12.61 8.56 -15.55
CA LEU A 90 -13.35 7.53 -14.82
C LEU A 90 -14.69 7.30 -15.50
N VAL A 91 -14.86 6.13 -16.10
CA VAL A 91 -16.09 5.73 -16.78
C VAL A 91 -16.76 4.57 -16.04
N PRO A 92 -18.10 4.48 -16.07
CA PRO A 92 -18.78 3.25 -15.68
C PRO A 92 -18.27 2.09 -16.52
N ALA A 93 -17.90 0.99 -15.88
CA ALA A 93 -17.39 -0.21 -16.55
C ALA A 93 -18.24 -1.42 -16.17
N ASP A 94 -18.67 -2.18 -17.18
CA ASP A 94 -19.28 -3.48 -17.00
C ASP A 94 -18.16 -4.53 -16.97
N GLY A 95 -17.54 -4.71 -15.80
CA GLY A 95 -16.51 -5.71 -15.60
C GLY A 95 -15.35 -5.25 -14.70
N ALA A 96 -14.47 -6.20 -14.41
CA ALA A 96 -13.31 -6.00 -13.54
C ALA A 96 -12.01 -6.45 -14.22
N GLU A 97 -11.90 -6.15 -15.52
CA GLU A 97 -10.74 -6.49 -16.33
C GLU A 97 -9.61 -5.49 -16.13
N ILE A 98 -8.38 -6.02 -16.08
CA ILE A 98 -7.15 -5.23 -16.07
C ILE A 98 -6.40 -5.56 -17.36
N THR A 99 -6.25 -4.57 -18.23
CA THR A 99 -5.55 -4.72 -19.53
C THR A 99 -4.33 -3.81 -19.65
N VAL A 100 -4.02 -3.08 -18.58
CA VAL A 100 -2.84 -2.22 -18.49
C VAL A 100 -1.64 -2.98 -17.91
N PRO A 101 -0.41 -2.49 -18.12
CA PRO A 101 0.77 -3.08 -17.50
C PRO A 101 0.68 -3.09 -15.97
N MET A 102 1.06 -4.22 -15.39
CA MET A 102 1.07 -4.44 -13.95
C MET A 102 2.46 -4.88 -13.49
N ARG A 103 2.83 -4.46 -12.28
CA ARG A 103 3.94 -5.02 -11.52
C ARG A 103 3.36 -5.97 -10.48
N GLU A 104 3.56 -7.26 -10.69
CA GLU A 104 3.15 -8.29 -9.73
C GLU A 104 3.96 -8.16 -8.42
N PHE A 105 3.26 -8.31 -7.31
CA PHE A 105 3.91 -8.48 -6.02
C PHE A 105 4.33 -9.94 -5.91
N LYS A 106 5.64 -10.16 -5.91
CA LYS A 106 6.17 -11.47 -5.54
C LYS A 106 5.91 -11.66 -4.05
N GLU A 107 5.46 -12.85 -3.64
CA GLU A 107 5.59 -13.28 -2.25
C GLU A 107 7.09 -13.31 -1.94
N VAL A 108 7.63 -12.20 -1.43
CA VAL A 108 8.95 -12.18 -0.84
C VAL A 108 8.75 -12.74 0.57
N PRO A 109 9.35 -13.90 0.92
CA PRO A 109 9.33 -14.36 2.29
C PRO A 109 9.85 -13.22 3.17
N GLY A 110 9.03 -12.81 4.14
CA GLY A 110 9.15 -11.54 4.88
C GLY A 110 10.46 -11.36 5.67
N VAL A 111 11.55 -11.09 4.97
CA VAL A 111 12.77 -10.55 5.54
C VAL A 111 13.08 -9.29 4.75
N GLN A 112 12.55 -8.17 5.24
CA GLN A 112 13.14 -6.87 4.91
C GLN A 112 14.49 -6.83 5.63
N ASP A 113 15.54 -7.34 4.96
CA ASP A 113 16.92 -7.21 5.43
C ASP A 113 17.19 -5.71 5.63
N GLY A 114 17.30 -5.34 6.91
CA GLY A 114 16.97 -4.02 7.43
C GLY A 114 17.50 -2.85 6.60
N LEU A 115 16.60 -1.90 6.33
CA LEU A 115 16.94 -0.56 5.87
C LEU A 115 17.09 0.38 7.07
N PHE A 116 17.71 -0.09 8.16
CA PHE A 116 18.19 0.71 9.29
C PHE A 116 19.33 -0.01 10.02
#